data_AF-A0A2W6E9A4-F1
#
_entry.id   AF-A0A2W6E9A4-F1
#
_cell.length_a   1.000
_cell.length_b   1.000
_cell.length_c   1.000
_cell.angle_alpha   90.00
_cell.angle_beta   90.00
_cell.angle_gamma   90.00
#
_symmetry.space_group_name_H-M   'P 1'
#
loop_
_entity.id
_entity.type
_entity.pdbx_description
1 polymer ?
#
loop_
_entity_poly.entity_id
_entity_poly.type
_entity_poly.pdbx_seq_one_letter_code
_entity_poly.pdbx_strand_id
1 'polypeptide(L)' 'MTVHLVGAGPGDPELITRRGAALLARAEHVVYDRPSMTEILALAPTASRHCVGKH' A
#
# COMPACT_ATOMS: atom_id res chain seq x y z
N MET A 1 -2.02 10.30 16.15
CA MET A 1 -2.44 9.75 14.84
C MET A 1 -1.43 10.17 13.80
N THR A 2 -0.85 9.22 13.05
CA THR A 2 0.23 9.51 12.08
C THR A 2 -0.17 9.00 10.71
N VAL A 3 -0.01 9.83 9.69
CA VAL A 3 -0.29 9.47 8.29
C VAL A 3 1.03 9.48 7.52
N HIS A 4 1.24 8.46 6.69
CA HIS A 4 2.39 8.37 5.80
C HIS A 4 1.88 8.32 4.36
N LEU A 5 2.37 9.20 3.50
CA LEU A 5 2.21 9.05 2.05
C LEU A 5 3.35 8.19 1.54
N VAL A 6 2.99 7.07 0.91
CA VAL A 6 3.95 6.10 0.37
C VAL A 6 3.71 5.99 -1.13
N GLY A 7 4.75 6.24 -1.92
CA GLY A 7 4.71 5.94 -3.35
C GLY A 7 4.76 4.42 -3.55
N ALA A 8 3.74 3.85 -4.20
CA ALA A 8 3.64 2.42 -4.48
C ALA A 8 4.55 1.93 -5.61
N GLY A 9 5.21 2.84 -6.34
CA GLY A 9 5.91 2.49 -7.57
C GLY A 9 4.95 2.22 -8.74
N PRO A 10 5.43 1.62 -9.84
CA PRO A 10 4.62 1.37 -11.03
C PRO A 10 3.73 0.11 -10.94
N GLY A 11 3.84 -0.70 -9.87
CA GLY A 11 2.99 -1.86 -9.62
C GLY A 11 3.75 -3.09 -9.11
N ASP A 12 5.00 -3.25 -9.56
CA ASP A 12 5.90 -4.32 -9.09
C ASP A 12 6.33 -4.07 -7.63
N PRO A 13 6.11 -5.02 -6.70
CA PRO A 13 6.53 -4.91 -5.30
C PRO A 13 8.03 -4.69 -5.08
N GLU A 14 8.90 -5.14 -5.99
CA GLU A 14 10.34 -4.91 -5.84
C GLU A 14 10.72 -3.45 -6.09
N LEU A 15 9.84 -2.68 -6.73
CA LEU A 15 10.06 -1.26 -7.05
C LEU A 15 9.56 -0.30 -5.97
N ILE A 16 8.94 -0.79 -4.89
CA ILE A 16 8.65 0.02 -3.72
C ILE A 16 9.93 0.27 -2.90
N THR A 17 10.02 1.43 -2.26
CA THR A 17 11.13 1.68 -1.34
C THR A 17 11.09 0.73 -0.13
N ARG A 18 12.26 0.35 0.40
CA ARG A 18 12.37 -0.47 1.63
C ARG A 18 11.58 0.12 2.81
N ARG A 19 11.57 1.45 2.94
CA ARG A 19 10.80 2.15 3.98
C ARG A 19 9.29 2.06 3.74
N GLY A 20 8.86 2.14 2.49
CA GLY A 20 7.45 1.96 2.10
C GLY A 20 6.94 0.56 2.48
N ALA A 21 7.68 -0.48 2.09
CA ALA A 21 7.34 -1.86 2.47
C ALA A 21 7.26 -2.05 4.00
N ALA A 22 8.23 -1.51 4.75
CA ALA A 22 8.23 -1.60 6.22
C ALA A 22 7.06 -0.84 6.87
N LEU A 23 6.60 0.26 6.26
CA LEU A 23 5.42 0.99 6.72
C LEU A 23 4.13 0.21 6.42
N LEU A 24 4.01 -0.37 5.22
CA LEU A 24 2.87 -1.19 4.83
C LEU A 24 2.74 -2.43 5.71
N ALA A 25 3.85 -3.11 6.03
CA ALA A 25 3.86 -4.32 6.84
C ALA A 25 3.31 -4.13 8.26
N ARG A 26 3.33 -2.90 8.79
CA ARG A 26 2.81 -2.56 10.13
C ARG A 26 1.58 -1.66 10.11
N ALA A 27 1.06 -1.34 8.92
CA ALA A 27 -0.08 -0.44 8.80
C ALA A 27 -1.37 -1.14 9.30
N GLU A 28 -2.17 -0.40 10.06
CA GLU A 28 -3.51 -0.83 10.46
C GLU A 28 -4.55 -0.52 9.36
N HIS A 29 -4.33 0.58 8.64
CA HIS A 29 -5.20 1.06 7.56
C HIS A 29 -4.37 1.44 6.33
N VAL A 30 -4.80 0.97 5.15
CA VAL A 30 -4.20 1.33 3.85
C VAL A 30 -5.30 1.87 2.94
N VAL A 31 -5.13 3.11 2.48
CA VAL A 31 -6.02 3.76 1.50
C VAL A 31 -5.29 3.83 0.17
N TYR A 32 -5.94 3.40 -0.92
CA TYR A 32 -5.32 3.31 -2.25
C TYR A 32 -6.33 3.58 -3.38
N ASP A 33 -5.85 4.02 -4.54
CA ASP A 33 -6.68 4.47 -5.67
C ASP A 33 -6.72 3.51 -6.87
N ARG A 34 -5.87 2.47 -6.89
CA ARG A 34 -5.72 1.57 -8.04
C ARG A 34 -6.15 0.14 -7.71
N PRO A 35 -7.23 -0.37 -8.33
CA PRO A 35 -7.72 -1.73 -8.10
C PRO A 35 -6.71 -2.83 -8.47
N SER A 36 -5.80 -2.56 -9.41
CA SER A 36 -4.80 -3.51 -9.91
C SER A 36 -3.56 -3.68 -9.01
N MET A 37 -3.52 -3.05 -7.82
CA MET A 37 -2.32 -3.02 -6.96
C MET A 37 -2.20 -4.22 -6.00
N THR A 38 -2.74 -5.39 -6.38
CA THR A 38 -2.88 -6.56 -5.49
C THR A 38 -1.56 -6.99 -4.85
N GLU A 39 -0.47 -7.00 -5.60
CA GLU A 39 0.83 -7.45 -5.10
C GLU A 39 1.45 -6.45 -4.10
N ILE A 40 1.32 -5.14 -4.34
CA ILE A 40 1.72 -4.11 -3.37
C ILE A 40 0.90 -4.23 -2.08
N LEU A 41 -0.41 -4.44 -2.21
CA LEU A 41 -1.30 -4.60 -1.05
C LEU A 41 -0.98 -5.86 -0.24
N ALA A 42 -0.38 -6.89 -0.85
CA ALA A 42 0.09 -8.07 -0.13
C ALA A 42 1.19 -7.75 0.89
N LEU A 43 1.93 -6.65 0.72
CA LEU A 43 2.91 -6.14 1.70
C LEU A 43 2.26 -5.60 2.98
N ALA A 44 0.94 -5.38 2.98
CA ALA A 44 0.15 -4.99 4.14
C ALA A 44 -0.83 -6.12 4.52
N PRO A 45 -0.34 -7.25 5.07
CA PRO A 45 -1.15 -8.44 5.28
C PRO A 45 -2.22 -8.27 6.36
N THR A 46 -1.98 -7.41 7.35
CA THR A 46 -2.88 -7.21 8.50
C THR A 46 -3.73 -5.94 8.39
N ALA A 47 -3.50 -5.12 7.37
CA ALA A 47 -4.18 -3.84 7.24
C ALA A 47 -5.63 -4.00 6.76
N SER A 48 -6.52 -3.19 7.30
CA SER A 48 -7.79 -2.89 6.63
C SER A 48 -7.51 -2.07 5.37
N ARG A 49 -7.97 -2.57 4.22
CA ARG A 49 -7.69 -1.99 2.90
C ARG A 49 -8.90 -1.24 2.38
N HIS A 50 -8.72 0.01 1.99
CA HIS A 50 -9.78 0.91 1.55
C HIS A 50 -9.47 1.39 0.13
N CYS A 51 -10.14 0.80 -0.87
CA CYS A 51 -10.05 1.28 -2.25
C CYS A 51 -10.92 2.54 -2.39
N VAL A 52 -10.31 3.63 -2.87
CA VAL A 52 -11.00 4.90 -3.16
C VAL A 52 -10.93 5.27 -4.65
N GLY A 53 -10.36 4.39 -5.46
CA GLY A 53 -10.33 4.49 -6.92
C GLY A 53 -11.72 4.36 -7.54
N LYS A 54 -11.91 5.00 -8.70
CA LYS A 54 -13.08 4.75 -9.55
C LYS A 54 -12.76 3.63 -10.56
N HIS A 55 -13.81 2.98 -11.06
CA HIS A 55 -13.73 1.98 -12.12
C HIS A 55 -13.14 2.58 -13.40
#